data_AF-A0A6I9MRD9-F1
#
_entry.id   AF-A0A6I9MRD9-F1
#
_cell.length_a   1.000
_cell.length_b   1.000
_cell.length_c   1.000
_cell.angle_alpha   90.00
_cell.angle_beta   90.00
_cell.angle_gamma   90.00
#
_symmetry.space_group_name_H-M   'P 1'
#
loop_
_entity.id
_entity.type
_entity.pdbx_description
1 polymer ?
#
loop_
_entity_poly.entity_id
_entity_poly.type
_entity_poly.pdbx_seq_one_letter_code
_entity_poly.pdbx_strand_id
1 'polypeptide(L)'
;MEPRAPWVEKVEAEYWERETRNAKDREQTFRGNLRTLLGYYNQSEGGSHTYQRRCGCHIGSNWQFLRGYSQDAYDGRDYIALNDDLTTWTAADTAAQITQRKLEQ
;
A
#
# COMPACT_ATOMS: atom_id res chain seq x y z
N MET A 1 13.37 -1.80 10.90
CA MET A 1 12.38 -2.86 11.21
C MET A 1 12.83 -3.58 12.46
N GLU A 2 11.91 -3.96 13.33
CA GLU A 2 12.21 -4.65 14.59
C GLU A 2 11.41 -5.97 14.68
N PRO A 3 11.99 -7.05 15.21
CA PRO A 3 11.27 -8.29 15.44
C PRO A 3 10.20 -8.09 16.51
N ARG A 4 9.03 -8.73 16.31
CA ARG A 4 7.88 -8.67 17.25
C ARG A 4 7.38 -10.05 17.65
N ALA A 5 8.09 -11.12 17.28
CA ALA A 5 7.76 -12.50 17.65
C ALA A 5 9.04 -13.37 17.73
N PRO A 6 9.11 -14.38 18.61
CA PRO A 6 10.34 -15.15 18.82
C PRO A 6 10.87 -15.89 17.58
N TRP A 7 9.98 -16.30 16.67
CA TRP A 7 10.37 -17.08 15.48
C TRP A 7 11.11 -16.23 14.43
N VAL A 8 10.90 -14.90 14.40
CA VAL A 8 11.61 -14.00 13.46
C VAL A 8 12.98 -13.59 13.97
N GLU A 9 13.28 -13.72 15.26
CA GLU A 9 14.58 -13.31 15.83
C GLU A 9 15.77 -14.07 15.23
N LYS A 10 15.51 -15.27 14.69
CA LYS A 10 16.52 -16.14 14.08
C LYS A 10 16.80 -15.82 12.60
N VAL A 11 16.16 -14.79 12.05
CA VAL A 11 16.36 -14.40 10.64
C VAL A 11 17.65 -13.57 10.51
N GLU A 12 18.41 -13.84 9.47
CA GLU A 12 19.71 -13.22 9.17
C GLU A 12 19.66 -11.68 9.16
N ALA A 13 20.78 -11.04 9.55
CA ALA A 13 20.88 -9.59 9.62
C ALA A 13 20.59 -8.89 8.27
N GLU A 14 20.98 -9.51 7.15
CA GLU A 14 20.74 -8.99 5.80
C GLU A 14 19.25 -8.79 5.50
N TYR A 15 18.39 -9.69 5.99
CA TYR A 15 16.94 -9.54 5.86
C TYR A 15 16.46 -8.25 6.53
N TRP A 16 16.91 -8.00 7.76
CA TRP A 16 16.51 -6.82 8.53
C TRP A 16 17.01 -5.52 7.92
N GLU A 17 18.22 -5.51 7.37
CA GLU A 17 18.76 -4.37 6.64
C GLU A 17 17.92 -4.06 5.40
N ARG A 18 17.57 -5.09 4.62
CA ARG A 18 16.71 -4.96 3.44
C ARG A 18 15.32 -4.46 3.80
N GLU A 19 14.66 -5.06 4.79
CA GLU A 19 13.31 -4.65 5.18
C GLU A 19 13.30 -3.22 5.77
N THR A 20 14.37 -2.83 6.46
CA THR A 20 14.53 -1.45 6.95
C THR A 20 14.71 -0.46 5.81
N ARG A 21 15.46 -0.82 4.77
CA ARG A 21 15.60 0.00 3.56
C ARG A 21 14.25 0.16 2.84
N ASN A 22 13.55 -0.95 2.62
CA ASN A 22 12.21 -0.95 2.01
C ASN A 22 11.22 -0.06 2.78
N ALA A 23 11.29 -0.05 4.11
CA ALA A 23 10.45 0.82 4.94
C ALA A 23 10.76 2.32 4.73
N LYS A 24 12.04 2.69 4.60
CA LYS A 24 12.46 4.07 4.29
C LYS A 24 12.02 4.51 2.89
N ASP A 25 12.12 3.60 1.91
CA ASP A 25 11.65 3.89 0.55
C ASP A 25 10.13 4.12 0.53
N ARG A 26 9.37 3.27 1.23
CA ARG A 26 7.91 3.43 1.41
C ARG A 26 7.55 4.76 2.09
N GLU A 27 8.33 5.21 3.07
CA GLU A 27 8.13 6.52 3.71
C GLU A 27 8.18 7.65 2.67
N GLN A 28 9.19 7.63 1.79
CA GLN A 28 9.32 8.65 0.75
C GLN A 28 8.19 8.54 -0.28
N THR A 29 7.81 7.33 -0.69
CA THR A 29 6.66 7.11 -1.57
C THR A 29 5.36 7.65 -0.96
N PHE A 30 5.09 7.36 0.31
CA PHE A 30 3.86 7.78 0.97
C PHE A 30 3.81 9.31 1.13
N ARG A 31 4.96 9.94 1.41
CA ARG A 31 5.07 11.41 1.43
C ARG A 31 4.76 12.02 0.05
N GLY A 32 5.26 11.42 -1.02
CA GLY A 32 4.95 11.83 -2.40
C GLY A 32 3.47 11.63 -2.75
N ASN A 33 2.89 10.50 -2.36
CA ASN A 33 1.48 10.18 -2.57
C ASN A 33 0.58 11.18 -1.84
N LEU A 34 0.86 11.52 -0.57
CA LEU A 34 0.10 12.53 0.17
C LEU A 34 0.08 13.88 -0.56
N ARG A 35 1.22 14.36 -1.05
CA ARG A 35 1.30 15.60 -1.85
C ARG A 35 0.50 15.52 -3.15
N THR A 36 0.53 14.36 -3.81
CA THR A 36 -0.23 14.12 -5.04
C THR A 36 -1.74 14.14 -4.78
N LEU A 37 -2.18 13.49 -3.70
CA LEU A 37 -3.59 13.39 -3.32
C LEU A 37 -4.18 14.75 -2.93
N LEU A 38 -3.41 15.61 -2.25
CA LEU A 38 -3.81 17.01 -2.00
C LEU A 38 -4.21 17.72 -3.31
N GLY A 39 -3.41 17.53 -4.36
CA GLY A 39 -3.71 18.09 -5.68
C GLY A 39 -4.93 17.45 -6.35
N TYR A 40 -5.08 16.13 -6.25
CA TYR A 40 -6.21 15.41 -6.86
C TYR A 40 -7.56 15.80 -6.24
N TYR A 41 -7.57 16.06 -4.92
CA TYR A 41 -8.77 16.43 -4.18
C TYR A 41 -8.92 17.94 -3.98
N ASN A 42 -8.05 18.77 -4.57
CA ASN A 42 -8.02 20.23 -4.41
C ASN A 42 -8.02 20.69 -2.93
N GLN A 43 -7.24 20.01 -2.09
CA GLN A 43 -7.11 20.28 -0.66
C GLN A 43 -5.96 21.26 -0.39
N SER A 44 -6.07 22.03 0.70
CA SER A 44 -5.03 22.99 1.12
C SER A 44 -3.89 22.32 1.90
N GLU A 45 -2.69 22.89 1.84
CA GLU A 45 -1.48 22.30 2.42
C GLU A 45 -1.44 22.26 3.96
N GLY A 46 -2.34 22.99 4.64
CA GLY A 46 -2.38 23.08 6.10
C GLY A 46 -3.21 21.99 6.79
N GLY A 47 -3.86 21.11 6.03
CA GLY A 47 -4.68 20.01 6.55
C GLY A 47 -3.85 18.82 7.04
N SER A 48 -4.38 18.08 8.02
CA SER A 48 -3.87 16.76 8.38
C SER A 48 -4.59 15.69 7.58
N HIS A 49 -3.81 14.83 6.90
CA HIS A 49 -4.34 13.79 6.02
C HIS A 49 -3.70 12.44 6.33
N THR A 50 -4.44 11.37 6.05
CA THR A 50 -3.98 9.99 6.29
C THR A 50 -3.99 9.21 4.99
N TYR A 51 -2.85 8.59 4.66
CA TYR A 51 -2.76 7.60 3.59
C TYR A 51 -2.43 6.23 4.18
N GLN A 52 -3.23 5.22 3.84
CA GLN A 52 -3.10 3.87 4.37
C GLN A 52 -2.96 2.88 3.22
N ARG A 53 -2.12 1.86 3.39
CA ARG A 53 -1.98 0.75 2.47
C ARG A 53 -2.11 -0.57 3.20
N ARG A 54 -2.98 -1.44 2.69
CA ARG A 54 -3.15 -2.82 3.10
C ARG A 54 -2.72 -3.73 1.97
N CYS A 55 -1.68 -4.54 2.21
CA CYS A 55 -1.22 -5.54 1.25
C CYS A 55 -0.96 -6.88 1.93
N GLY A 56 -1.19 -7.98 1.21
CA GLY A 56 -0.94 -9.33 1.72
C GLY A 56 -1.49 -10.41 0.82
N CYS A 57 -1.47 -11.65 1.29
CA CYS A 57 -2.03 -12.80 0.60
C CYS A 57 -2.72 -13.75 1.57
N HIS A 58 -3.65 -14.54 1.04
CA HIS A 58 -4.28 -15.66 1.71
C HIS A 58 -3.77 -16.96 1.07
N ILE A 59 -3.19 -17.83 1.89
CA ILE A 59 -2.72 -19.16 1.51
C ILE A 59 -3.61 -20.21 2.18
N GLY A 60 -4.14 -21.15 1.39
CA GLY A 60 -5.02 -22.21 1.88
C GLY A 60 -4.28 -23.31 2.65
N SER A 61 -5.02 -24.24 3.28
CA SER A 61 -4.45 -25.36 4.06
C SER A 61 -3.49 -26.25 3.27
N ASN A 62 -3.67 -26.33 1.94
CA ASN A 62 -2.81 -27.09 1.04
C ASN A 62 -1.66 -26.25 0.46
N TRP A 63 -1.30 -25.14 1.10
CA TRP A 63 -0.28 -24.18 0.67
C TRP A 63 -0.53 -23.53 -0.71
N GLN A 64 -1.75 -23.68 -1.23
CA GLN A 64 -2.15 -23.06 -2.49
C GLN A 64 -2.50 -21.59 -2.29
N PHE A 65 -2.07 -20.75 -3.23
CA PHE A 65 -2.47 -19.34 -3.27
C PHE A 65 -3.97 -19.23 -3.55
N LEU A 66 -4.69 -18.48 -2.70
CA LEU A 66 -6.12 -18.27 -2.85
C LEU A 66 -6.46 -16.84 -3.25
N ARG A 67 -5.80 -15.84 -2.65
CA ARG A 67 -6.12 -14.44 -2.89
C ARG A 67 -4.96 -13.51 -2.55
N GLY A 68 -4.82 -12.45 -3.33
CA GLY A 68 -3.92 -11.33 -3.07
C GLY A 68 -4.70 -10.09 -2.67
N TYR A 69 -4.05 -9.19 -1.92
CA TYR A 69 -4.62 -7.90 -1.53
C TYR A 69 -3.60 -6.80 -1.78
N SER A 70 -4.04 -5.71 -2.42
CA SER A 70 -3.35 -4.43 -2.45
C SER A 70 -4.43 -3.35 -2.48
N GLN A 71 -4.67 -2.71 -1.35
CA GLN A 71 -5.75 -1.75 -1.15
C GLN A 71 -5.18 -0.50 -0.48
N ASP A 72 -5.47 0.65 -1.04
CA ASP A 72 -5.07 1.94 -0.49
C ASP A 72 -6.31 2.73 -0.09
N ALA A 73 -6.18 3.51 0.98
CA ALA A 73 -7.21 4.39 1.52
C ALA A 73 -6.65 5.78 1.79
N TYR A 74 -7.49 6.80 1.63
CA TYR A 74 -7.18 8.19 1.89
C TYR A 74 -8.24 8.81 2.81
N ASP A 75 -7.78 9.46 3.88
CA ASP A 75 -8.61 10.04 4.95
C ASP A 75 -9.69 9.08 5.49
N GLY A 76 -9.30 7.81 5.63
CA GLY A 76 -10.15 6.74 6.17
C GLY A 76 -11.20 6.19 5.19
N ARG A 77 -11.15 6.58 3.92
CA ARG A 77 -12.05 6.08 2.86
C ARG A 77 -11.26 5.28 1.83
N ASP A 78 -11.90 4.30 1.22
CA ASP A 78 -11.30 3.55 0.12
C ASP A 78 -10.86 4.51 -0.99
N TYR A 79 -9.67 4.27 -1.53
CA TYR A 79 -9.10 5.07 -2.62
C TYR A 79 -8.96 4.21 -3.88
N ILE A 80 -8.13 3.16 -3.83
CA ILE A 80 -7.94 2.24 -4.95
C ILE A 80 -7.62 0.83 -4.45
N ALA A 81 -8.16 -0.19 -5.12
CA ALA A 81 -7.96 -1.58 -4.76
C ALA A 81 -7.65 -2.45 -5.98
N LEU A 82 -6.68 -3.35 -5.86
CA LEU A 82 -6.43 -4.40 -6.83
C LEU A 82 -7.54 -5.45 -6.73
N ASN A 83 -8.14 -5.80 -7.87
CA ASN A 83 -9.21 -6.78 -7.96
C ASN A 83 -8.69 -8.20 -7.77
N ASP A 84 -9.61 -9.15 -7.58
CA ASP A 84 -9.28 -10.55 -7.30
C ASP A 84 -8.61 -11.27 -8.48
N ASP A 85 -8.73 -10.71 -9.69
CA ASP A 85 -7.99 -11.15 -10.88
C ASP A 85 -6.50 -10.74 -10.88
N LEU A 86 -6.08 -9.92 -9.90
CA LEU A 86 -4.73 -9.38 -9.71
C LEU A 86 -4.17 -8.58 -10.89
N THR A 87 -5.03 -8.15 -11.81
CA THR A 87 -4.64 -7.45 -13.03
C THR A 87 -5.41 -6.16 -13.25
N THR A 88 -6.64 -6.07 -12.73
CA THR A 88 -7.48 -4.88 -12.85
C THR A 88 -7.63 -4.14 -11.52
N TRP A 89 -7.97 -2.85 -11.59
CA TRP A 89 -8.12 -2.00 -10.41
C TRP A 89 -9.55 -1.49 -10.27
N THR A 90 -10.00 -1.33 -9.03
CA THR A 90 -11.23 -0.60 -8.69
C THR A 90 -10.84 0.71 -8.03
N ALA A 91 -11.23 1.83 -8.66
CA ALA A 91 -11.10 3.18 -8.11
C ALA A 91 -12.38 3.56 -7.36
N ALA A 92 -12.24 4.16 -6.18
CA ALA A 92 -13.39 4.51 -5.33
C ALA A 92 -14.13 5.78 -5.81
N ASP A 93 -13.42 6.72 -6.44
CA ASP A 93 -13.98 7.97 -6.95
C ASP A 93 -13.25 8.48 -8.20
N THR A 94 -13.66 9.65 -8.70
CA THR A 94 -13.10 10.27 -9.90
C THR A 94 -11.64 10.70 -9.75
N ALA A 95 -11.19 11.03 -8.54
CA ALA A 95 -9.80 11.38 -8.27
C ALA A 95 -8.93 10.11 -8.34
N ALA A 96 -9.39 9.01 -7.74
CA ALA A 96 -8.74 7.71 -7.79
C ALA A 96 -8.63 7.14 -9.22
N GLN A 97 -9.56 7.46 -10.13
CA GLN A 97 -9.47 7.08 -11.54
C GLN A 97 -8.21 7.63 -12.22
N ILE A 98 -7.65 8.75 -11.74
CA ILE A 98 -6.38 9.29 -12.25
C ILE A 98 -5.24 8.32 -11.95
N THR A 99 -5.20 7.77 -10.73
CA THR A 99 -4.24 6.74 -10.34
C THR A 99 -4.48 5.44 -11.10
N GLN A 100 -5.73 5.01 -11.24
CA GLN A 100 -6.07 3.79 -12.00
C GLN A 100 -5.50 3.83 -13.43
N ARG A 101 -5.73 4.92 -14.17
CA ARG A 101 -5.22 5.08 -15.55
C ARG A 101 -3.69 5.02 -15.62
N LYS A 102 -2.99 5.49 -14.59
CA LYS A 102 -1.52 5.41 -14.53
C LYS A 102 -1.01 3.99 -14.25
N LEU A 103 -1.80 3.16 -13.58
CA LEU A 103 -1.44 1.77 -13.27
C LEU A 103 -1.76 0.82 -14.42
N GLU A 104 -2.73 1.18 -15.26
CA GLU A 104 -3.17 0.39 -16.43
C GLU A 104 -2.48 0.79 -17.74
N GLN A 105 -1.67 1.85 -17.72
CA GLN A 105 -0.79 2.27 -18.82
C GLN A 105 0.53 1.50 -18.80
#